data_AF-A0AAE3EE25-F1
#
_entry.id   AF-A0AAE3EE25-F1
#
_cell.length_a   1.000
_cell.length_b   1.000
_cell.length_c   1.000
_cell.angle_alpha   90.00
_cell.angle_beta   90.00
_cell.angle_gamma   90.00
#
_symmetry.space_group_name_H-M   'P 1'
#
loop_
_entity.id
_entity.type
_entity.pdbx_description
1 polymer ?
#
loop_
_entity_poly.entity_id
_entity_poly.type
_entity_poly.pdbx_seq_one_letter_code
_entity_poly.pdbx_strand_id
1 'polypeptide(L)'
;MIDVDYIMSLIDWNQSSEKQKTGIQMAKNIQSINVFLQPCNKNYNKNVWDNCAQILSERTDDELSFYFEELMCWLQDMNWPGAFCIFDRLKKMLDVPGFQYSYNVCMKCAKALDDEAWINNLEMLKEEN
;
A
#
# COMPACT_ATOMS: atom_id res chain seq x y z
N MET A 1 4.69 -8.64 -23.05
CA MET A 1 4.44 -7.53 -22.12
C MET A 1 3.21 -7.90 -21.32
N ILE A 2 3.31 -8.00 -20.01
CA ILE A 2 2.12 -8.25 -19.17
C ILE A 2 1.38 -6.92 -19.06
N ASP A 3 0.10 -6.93 -19.41
CA ASP A 3 -0.74 -5.75 -19.37
C ASP A 3 -1.22 -5.48 -17.93
N VAL A 4 -0.85 -4.32 -17.39
CA VAL A 4 -1.25 -3.90 -16.04
C VAL A 4 -2.77 -3.76 -15.96
N ASP A 5 -3.43 -3.26 -17.01
CA ASP A 5 -4.89 -3.14 -17.02
C ASP A 5 -5.57 -4.50 -16.96
N TYR A 6 -4.98 -5.52 -17.60
CA TYR A 6 -5.47 -6.89 -17.48
C TYR A 6 -5.30 -7.43 -16.07
N ILE A 7 -4.13 -7.25 -15.44
CA ILE A 7 -3.91 -7.63 -14.03
C ILE A 7 -4.95 -6.96 -13.12
N MET A 8 -5.13 -5.65 -13.26
CA MET A 8 -6.08 -4.87 -12.46
C MET A 8 -7.51 -5.42 -12.60
N SER A 9 -7.92 -5.80 -13.81
CA SER A 9 -9.23 -6.40 -14.04
C SER A 9 -9.42 -7.76 -13.35
N LEU A 10 -8.33 -8.51 -13.13
CA LEU A 10 -8.34 -9.82 -12.48
C LEU A 10 -8.39 -9.70 -10.95
N ILE A 11 -7.73 -8.69 -10.38
CA ILE A 11 -7.64 -8.47 -8.93
C ILE A 11 -8.77 -7.59 -8.38
N ASP A 12 -9.76 -7.25 -9.20
CA ASP A 12 -10.99 -6.62 -8.74
C ASP A 12 -11.75 -7.59 -7.80
N TRP A 13 -12.18 -7.09 -6.63
CA TRP A 13 -12.90 -7.86 -5.62
C TRP A 13 -14.20 -8.51 -6.11
N ASN A 14 -14.75 -8.07 -7.25
CA ASN A 14 -15.93 -8.62 -7.90
C ASN A 14 -15.59 -9.86 -8.75
N GLN A 15 -14.32 -10.14 -8.99
CA GLN A 15 -13.89 -11.37 -9.67
C GLN A 15 -13.85 -12.55 -8.70
N SER A 16 -13.84 -13.77 -9.25
CA SER A 16 -13.65 -14.97 -8.46
C SER A 16 -12.28 -14.97 -7.77
N SER A 17 -12.19 -15.62 -6.61
CA SER A 17 -10.91 -15.75 -5.88
C SER A 17 -9.83 -16.44 -6.72
N GLU A 18 -10.20 -17.31 -7.67
CA GLU A 18 -9.26 -17.94 -8.60
C GLU A 18 -8.62 -16.90 -9.54
N LYS A 19 -9.43 -16.02 -10.15
CA LYS A 19 -8.94 -14.94 -11.01
C LYS A 19 -8.08 -13.95 -10.23
N GLN A 20 -8.50 -13.57 -9.02
CA GLN A 20 -7.72 -12.67 -8.17
C GLN A 20 -6.34 -13.27 -7.86
N LYS A 21 -6.27 -14.55 -7.49
CA LYS A 21 -4.99 -15.26 -7.28
C LYS A 21 -4.12 -15.29 -8.53
N THR A 22 -4.71 -15.53 -9.70
CA THR A 22 -3.99 -15.44 -10.98
C THR A 22 -3.42 -14.03 -11.19
N GLY A 23 -4.22 -13.00 -10.98
CA GLY A 23 -3.79 -11.60 -11.11
C GLY A 23 -2.65 -11.24 -10.17
N ILE A 24 -2.74 -11.61 -8.89
CA ILE A 24 -1.67 -11.40 -7.89
C ILE A 24 -0.38 -12.09 -8.32
N GLN A 25 -0.47 -13.33 -8.81
CA GLN A 25 0.73 -14.04 -9.25
C GLN A 25 1.37 -13.40 -10.50
N MET A 26 0.55 -12.90 -11.43
CA MET A 26 1.05 -12.16 -12.59
C MET A 26 1.72 -10.85 -12.18
N ALA A 27 1.18 -10.17 -11.16
CA ALA A 27 1.68 -8.89 -10.65
C ALA A 27 3.12 -8.96 -10.13
N LYS A 28 3.59 -10.12 -9.66
CA LYS A 28 4.99 -10.32 -9.20
C LYS A 28 6.04 -9.99 -10.25
N ASN A 29 5.68 -10.13 -11.54
CA ASN A 29 6.59 -9.86 -12.65
C ASN A 29 6.55 -8.39 -13.12
N ILE A 30 5.69 -7.56 -12.52
CA ILE A 30 5.62 -6.12 -12.83
C ILE A 30 6.70 -5.39 -12.04
N GLN A 31 7.57 -4.64 -12.74
CA GLN A 31 8.63 -3.84 -12.12
C GLN A 31 8.11 -2.49 -11.61
N SER A 32 7.15 -1.89 -12.30
CA SER A 32 6.55 -0.60 -11.92
C SER A 32 5.59 -0.77 -10.74
N ILE A 33 6.13 -0.87 -9.52
CA ILE A 33 5.37 -1.09 -8.29
C ILE A 33 4.34 0.02 -8.03
N ASN A 34 4.65 1.25 -8.46
CA ASN A 34 3.81 2.41 -8.27
C ASN A 34 2.38 2.25 -8.82
N VAL A 35 2.16 1.35 -9.79
CA VAL A 35 0.82 1.07 -10.30
C VAL A 35 -0.12 0.44 -9.25
N PHE A 36 0.44 -0.17 -8.20
CA PHE A 36 -0.31 -0.80 -7.12
C PHE A 36 -0.47 0.09 -5.87
N LEU A 37 0.14 1.29 -5.85
CA LEU A 37 0.04 2.23 -4.73
C LEU A 37 -1.28 3.02 -4.82
N GLN A 38 -2.35 2.50 -4.20
CA GLN A 38 -3.69 3.11 -4.16
C GLN A 38 -4.17 3.60 -5.54
N PRO A 39 -4.23 2.71 -6.56
CA PRO A 39 -4.69 3.12 -7.89
C PRO A 39 -6.04 3.82 -7.77
N CYS A 40 -6.17 4.98 -8.42
CA CYS A 40 -7.36 5.83 -8.34
C CYS A 40 -7.67 6.40 -9.72
N ASN A 41 -8.41 5.62 -10.50
CA ASN A 41 -8.90 6.03 -11.81
C ASN A 41 -10.36 5.59 -12.00
N LYS A 42 -10.92 5.85 -13.19
CA LYS A 42 -12.32 5.57 -13.51
C LYS A 42 -12.69 4.09 -13.34
N ASN A 43 -11.75 3.17 -13.57
CA ASN A 43 -11.99 1.73 -13.58
C ASN A 43 -11.52 1.05 -12.30
N TYR A 44 -10.48 1.59 -11.65
CA TYR A 44 -9.79 0.96 -10.53
C TYR A 44 -9.60 1.95 -9.37
N ASN A 45 -10.13 1.59 -8.21
CA ASN A 45 -10.06 2.29 -6.93
C ASN A 45 -10.05 1.25 -5.79
N LYS A 46 -10.78 1.52 -4.70
CA LYS A 46 -10.96 0.62 -3.54
C LYS A 46 -11.27 -0.84 -3.91
N ASN A 47 -11.94 -1.08 -5.04
CA ASN A 47 -12.23 -2.43 -5.54
C ASN A 47 -11.00 -3.32 -5.79
N VAL A 48 -9.81 -2.74 -5.98
CA VAL A 48 -8.56 -3.52 -6.18
C VAL A 48 -7.57 -3.37 -5.02
N TRP A 49 -7.81 -2.45 -4.09
CA TRP A 49 -6.81 -2.04 -3.09
C TRP A 49 -6.36 -3.16 -2.17
N ASP A 50 -7.26 -4.05 -1.74
CA ASP A 50 -6.89 -5.17 -0.85
C ASP A 50 -5.85 -6.09 -1.50
N ASN A 51 -6.10 -6.46 -2.76
CA ASN A 51 -5.18 -7.29 -3.54
C ASN A 51 -3.90 -6.52 -3.92
N CYS A 52 -3.98 -5.21 -4.16
CA CYS A 52 -2.80 -4.37 -4.34
C CYS A 52 -1.92 -4.36 -3.09
N ALA A 53 -2.50 -4.23 -1.89
CA ALA A 53 -1.77 -4.27 -0.63
C ALA A 53 -1.08 -5.63 -0.43
N GLN A 54 -1.76 -6.74 -0.77
CA GLN A 54 -1.14 -8.06 -0.75
C GLN A 54 0.09 -8.11 -1.68
N ILE A 55 -0.04 -7.65 -2.93
CA ILE A 55 1.07 -7.60 -3.90
C ILE A 55 2.24 -6.77 -3.37
N LEU A 56 1.96 -5.61 -2.76
CA LEU A 56 2.97 -4.73 -2.18
C LEU A 56 3.66 -5.38 -0.98
N SER A 57 2.91 -6.07 -0.11
CA SER A 57 3.46 -6.71 1.09
C SER A 57 4.50 -7.80 0.78
N GLU A 58 4.42 -8.40 -0.43
CA GLU A 58 5.35 -9.42 -0.91
C GLU A 58 6.61 -8.84 -1.58
N ARG A 59 6.69 -7.51 -1.75
CA ARG A 59 7.88 -6.84 -2.31
C ARG A 59 8.99 -6.68 -1.29
N THR A 60 10.21 -6.63 -1.81
CA THR A 60 11.43 -6.47 -1.02
C THR A 60 11.50 -5.10 -0.34
N ASP A 61 12.29 -4.99 0.74
CA ASP A 61 12.46 -3.70 1.42
C ASP A 61 13.09 -2.65 0.51
N ASP A 62 14.08 -3.04 -0.30
CA ASP A 62 14.76 -2.17 -1.25
C ASP A 62 13.79 -1.58 -2.26
N GLU A 63 12.92 -2.41 -2.84
CA GLU A 63 11.88 -1.99 -3.79
C GLU A 63 10.89 -1.00 -3.17
N LEU A 64 10.46 -1.24 -1.93
CA LEU A 64 9.44 -0.44 -1.25
C LEU A 64 10.00 0.84 -0.62
N SER A 65 11.29 0.89 -0.31
CA SER A 65 11.92 2.02 0.38
C SER A 65 11.78 3.35 -0.37
N PHE A 66 11.65 3.29 -1.69
CA PHE A 66 11.40 4.46 -2.54
C PHE A 66 9.98 5.02 -2.45
N TYR A 67 9.06 4.29 -1.82
CA TYR A 67 7.62 4.59 -1.79
C TYR A 67 7.06 4.69 -0.37
N PHE A 68 7.90 4.96 0.63
CA PHE A 68 7.47 5.01 2.02
C PHE A 68 6.35 6.03 2.26
N GLU A 69 6.44 7.20 1.63
CA GLU A 69 5.42 8.25 1.78
C GLU A 69 4.06 7.77 1.24
N GLU A 70 4.04 7.16 0.05
CA GLU A 70 2.85 6.59 -0.55
C GLU A 70 2.29 5.39 0.23
N LEU A 71 3.16 4.55 0.80
CA LEU A 71 2.75 3.46 1.68
C LEU A 71 2.12 4.01 2.97
N MET A 72 2.69 5.06 3.55
CA MET A 72 2.14 5.71 4.75
C MET A 72 0.81 6.42 4.48
N CYS A 73 0.51 6.84 3.25
CA CYS A 73 -0.81 7.36 2.89
C CYS A 73 -1.93 6.33 3.08
N TRP A 74 -1.65 5.02 3.02
CA TRP A 74 -2.66 3.99 3.34
C TRP A 74 -3.18 4.08 4.78
N LEU A 75 -2.43 4.73 5.67
CA LEU A 75 -2.77 4.87 7.08
C LEU A 75 -3.66 6.08 7.37
N GLN A 76 -4.09 6.84 6.35
CA GLN A 76 -5.05 7.93 6.53
C GLN A 76 -6.42 7.42 7.02
N ASP A 77 -6.83 6.23 6.56
CA ASP A 77 -8.09 5.61 6.97
C ASP A 77 -7.91 4.08 7.01
N MET A 78 -7.86 3.54 8.22
CA MET A 78 -7.68 2.10 8.44
C MET A 78 -8.87 1.26 7.98
N ASN A 79 -9.99 1.87 7.57
CA ASN A 79 -11.10 1.16 6.93
C ASN A 79 -10.87 0.94 5.42
N TRP A 80 -9.79 1.47 4.85
CA TRP A 80 -9.45 1.21 3.46
C TRP A 80 -9.05 -0.27 3.27
N PRO A 81 -9.57 -0.94 2.22
CA PRO A 81 -9.19 -2.33 1.95
C PRO A 81 -7.66 -2.41 1.81
N GLY A 82 -7.01 -3.35 2.50
CA GLY A 82 -5.56 -3.48 2.50
C GLY A 82 -4.77 -2.57 3.46
N ALA A 83 -5.39 -1.60 4.15
CA ALA A 83 -4.66 -0.66 5.03
C ALA A 83 -3.89 -1.37 6.15
N PHE A 84 -4.51 -2.33 6.84
CA PHE A 84 -3.84 -3.15 7.86
C PHE A 84 -2.68 -3.98 7.30
N CYS A 85 -2.82 -4.51 6.08
CA CYS A 85 -1.73 -5.25 5.43
C CYS A 85 -0.50 -4.37 5.19
N ILE A 86 -0.70 -3.13 4.73
CA ILE A 86 0.38 -2.15 4.58
C ILE A 86 0.93 -1.69 5.93
N PHE A 87 0.07 -1.47 6.93
CA PHE A 87 0.50 -1.13 8.29
C PHE A 87 1.44 -2.19 8.87
N ASP A 88 1.05 -3.46 8.81
CA ASP A 88 1.87 -4.59 9.27
C ASP A 88 3.19 -4.69 8.48
N ARG A 89 3.16 -4.36 7.19
CA ARG A 89 4.38 -4.33 6.36
C ARG A 89 5.32 -3.20 6.80
N LEU A 90 4.79 -2.01 7.07
CA LEU A 90 5.54 -0.85 7.55
C LEU A 90 6.16 -1.10 8.93
N LYS A 91 5.46 -1.78 9.87
CA LYS A 91 6.04 -2.16 11.18
C LYS A 91 7.27 -3.07 11.06
N LYS A 92 7.42 -3.81 9.95
CA LYS A 92 8.61 -4.63 9.69
C LYS A 92 9.77 -3.86 9.06
N MET A 93 9.55 -2.60 8.68
CA MET A 93 10.50 -1.76 7.94
C MET A 93 11.01 -0.57 8.74
N LEU A 94 10.80 -0.54 10.05
CA LEU A 94 11.17 0.61 10.90
C LEU A 94 12.67 0.95 10.81
N ASP A 95 13.52 -0.07 10.65
CA ASP A 95 14.98 0.07 10.57
C ASP A 95 15.51 0.25 9.14
N VAL A 96 14.64 0.25 8.12
CA VAL A 96 15.04 0.40 6.72
C VAL A 96 15.43 1.87 6.45
N PRO A 97 16.57 2.14 5.79
CA PRO A 97 16.99 3.49 5.45
C PRO A 97 15.89 4.29 4.72
N GLY A 98 15.66 5.53 5.14
CA GLY A 98 14.63 6.40 4.58
C GLY A 98 13.27 6.33 5.28
N PHE A 99 13.00 5.29 6.07
CA PHE A 99 11.73 5.17 6.81
C PHE A 99 11.51 6.37 7.74
N GLN A 100 12.47 6.69 8.60
CA GLN A 100 12.36 7.76 9.58
C GLN A 100 12.22 9.15 8.93
N TYR A 101 12.84 9.36 7.77
CA TYR A 101 12.67 10.60 7.01
C TYR A 101 11.23 10.72 6.50
N SER A 102 10.74 9.69 5.81
CA SER A 102 9.39 9.65 5.23
C SER A 102 8.30 9.74 6.30
N TYR A 103 8.50 9.05 7.43
CA TYR A 103 7.64 9.16 8.62
C TYR A 103 7.49 10.61 9.08
N ASN A 104 8.60 11.35 9.18
CA ASN A 104 8.57 12.74 9.61
C ASN A 104 7.88 13.64 8.57
N VAL A 105 8.00 13.34 7.27
CA VAL A 105 7.28 14.04 6.20
C VAL A 105 5.78 13.80 6.33
N CYS A 106 5.34 12.55 6.36
CA CYS A 106 3.91 12.19 6.50
C CYS A 106 3.31 12.74 7.79
N MET A 107 4.02 12.67 8.92
CA MET A 107 3.58 13.24 10.20
C MET A 107 3.38 14.75 10.14
N LYS A 108 4.26 15.48 9.44
CA LYS A 108 4.08 16.94 9.21
C LYS A 108 2.87 17.21 8.32
N CYS A 109 2.69 16.42 7.26
CA CYS A 109 1.55 16.55 6.37
C CYS A 109 0.23 16.29 7.12
N ALA A 110 0.14 15.20 7.88
CA ALA A 110 -1.04 14.86 8.68
C ALA A 110 -1.41 15.97 9.67
N LYS A 111 -0.40 16.53 10.37
CA LYS A 111 -0.58 17.70 11.26
C LYS A 111 -1.04 18.96 10.53
N ALA A 112 -0.48 19.23 9.35
CA ALA A 112 -0.88 20.41 8.57
C ALA A 112 -2.29 20.29 7.98
N LEU A 113 -2.80 19.07 7.82
CA LEU A 113 -4.15 18.77 7.36
C LEU A 113 -5.16 18.63 8.50
N ASP A 114 -4.72 18.74 9.76
CA ASP A 114 -5.50 18.40 10.96
C ASP A 114 -6.13 16.98 10.88
N ASP A 115 -5.43 16.04 10.24
CA ASP A 115 -5.87 14.65 10.08
C ASP A 115 -5.50 13.82 11.31
N GLU A 116 -6.32 13.93 12.36
CA GLU A 116 -6.11 13.20 13.63
C GLU A 116 -6.06 11.68 13.44
N ALA A 117 -6.84 11.13 12.51
CA ALA A 117 -6.83 9.71 12.23
C ALA A 117 -5.46 9.27 11.70
N TRP A 118 -4.94 9.98 10.69
CA TRP A 118 -3.63 9.68 10.13
C TRP A 118 -2.50 9.86 11.14
N ILE A 119 -2.55 10.92 11.95
CA ILE A 119 -1.57 11.16 13.04
C ILE A 119 -1.53 9.95 13.99
N ASN A 120 -2.69 9.55 14.51
CA ASN A 120 -2.79 8.43 15.45
C ASN A 120 -2.28 7.13 14.82
N ASN A 121 -2.68 6.82 13.58
CA ASN A 121 -2.26 5.60 12.90
C ASN A 121 -0.75 5.58 12.60
N LEU A 122 -0.14 6.73 12.30
CA LEU A 122 1.30 6.85 12.14
C LEU A 122 2.02 6.61 13.48
N GLU A 123 1.53 7.19 14.58
CA GLU A 123 2.13 7.01 15.91
C GLU A 123 2.13 5.54 16.35
N MET A 124 1.06 4.80 16.04
CA MET A 124 0.94 3.36 16.30
C MET A 124 2.02 2.49 15.62
N LEU A 125 2.68 2.97 14.55
CA LEU A 125 3.79 2.23 13.92
C LEU A 125 4.97 2.04 14.89
N LYS A 126 5.15 2.95 15.84
CA LYS A 126 6.28 2.97 16.78
C LYS A 126 5.95 2.45 18.17
N GLU A 127 4.70 2.10 18.41
CA GLU A 127 4.30 1.47 19.66
C GLU A 127 4.74 0.00 19.68
N GLU A 128 5.40 -0.40 20.77
CA GLU A 128 5.67 -1.80 21.08
C GLU A 128 4.34 -2.50 21.39
N ASN A 129 4.10 -3.66 20.77
CA ASN A 129 2.91 -4.48 21.05
C ASN A 129 3.02 -5.17 22.42
#